data_AF-A0A9P5Z765-F1
#
_entry.id   AF-A0A9P5Z765-F1
#
_cell.length_a   1.000
_cell.length_b   1.000
_cell.length_c   1.000
_cell.angle_alpha   90.00
_cell.angle_beta   90.00
_cell.angle_gamma   90.00
#
_symmetry.space_group_name_H-M   'P 1'
#
loop_
_entity.id
_entity.type
_entity.pdbx_description
1 polymer ?
#
loop_
_entity_poly.entity_id
_entity_poly.type
_entity_poly.pdbx_seq_one_letter_code
_entity_poly.pdbx_strand_id
1 'polypeptide(L)'
;MSSTPSSAEGPERGGIVTTATDDRCLISNVHEGYAVEYVHALRRSSSNTLLTQLECAFGMVRGTLNVDTRLNTFKLASNLRCMFEKGWLFFIPEKKELTKYLNGGKPDLKYDGENQISYKYKLVASPELFDFPILRTDNSQHIIYSYPFTSFPVLESHVHPVYMICHFGQATESTPFAVIRANPHLLDELTMTAEIYERWTRALPSPEFLANFAP
;
A
#
# COMPACT_ATOMS: atom_id res chain seq x y z
N MET A 1 -15.19 -57.69 12.71
CA MET A 1 -14.42 -56.76 13.54
C MET A 1 -13.75 -55.78 12.59
N SER A 2 -14.42 -54.67 12.29
CA SER A 2 -13.89 -53.60 11.43
C SER A 2 -14.38 -52.28 12.01
N SER A 3 -13.44 -51.47 12.49
CA SER A 3 -13.65 -50.05 12.73
C SER A 3 -12.35 -49.34 12.41
N THR A 4 -12.28 -48.78 11.20
CA THR A 4 -11.36 -47.72 10.79
C THR A 4 -11.70 -46.45 11.58
N PRO A 5 -10.72 -45.65 12.04
CA PRO A 5 -10.99 -44.30 12.52
C PRO A 5 -11.08 -43.33 11.34
N SER A 6 -12.16 -42.55 11.35
CA SER A 6 -12.43 -41.42 10.47
C SER A 6 -11.45 -40.29 10.78
N SER A 7 -10.62 -39.92 9.80
CA SER A 7 -9.85 -38.67 9.82
C SER A 7 -10.81 -37.48 9.76
N ALA A 8 -10.77 -36.61 10.76
CA ALA A 8 -11.39 -35.30 10.68
C ALA A 8 -10.40 -34.35 9.99
N GLU A 9 -10.71 -34.02 8.73
CA GLU A 9 -10.07 -32.92 8.01
C GLU A 9 -10.44 -31.60 8.70
N GLY A 10 -9.43 -30.88 9.18
CA GLY A 10 -9.60 -29.53 9.72
C GLY A 10 -9.93 -28.53 8.62
N PRO A 11 -10.66 -27.44 8.91
CA PRO A 11 -11.01 -26.46 7.90
C PRO A 11 -9.73 -25.74 7.44
N GLU A 12 -9.45 -25.84 6.14
CA GLU A 12 -8.46 -25.02 5.47
C GLU A 12 -8.78 -23.54 5.72
N ARG A 13 -7.82 -22.83 6.36
CA ARG A 13 -7.90 -21.39 6.57
C ARG A 13 -7.67 -20.67 5.24
N GLY A 14 -8.72 -20.60 4.42
CA GLY A 14 -8.79 -19.62 3.33
C GLY A 14 -8.71 -18.22 3.94
N GLY A 15 -7.73 -17.42 3.51
CA GLY A 15 -7.55 -16.05 4.00
C GLY A 15 -8.82 -15.24 3.78
N ILE A 16 -9.42 -14.75 4.86
CA ILE A 16 -10.60 -13.87 4.78
C ILE A 16 -10.15 -12.56 4.14
N VAL A 17 -10.56 -12.37 2.89
CA VAL A 17 -10.43 -11.09 2.20
C VAL A 17 -11.60 -10.23 2.67
N THR A 18 -11.32 -9.13 3.35
CA THR A 18 -12.37 -8.22 3.81
C THR A 18 -12.20 -6.91 3.06
N THR A 19 -13.13 -6.62 2.15
CA THR A 19 -13.19 -5.35 1.42
C THR A 19 -13.64 -4.25 2.38
N ALA A 20 -12.77 -3.26 2.61
CA ALA A 20 -13.20 -2.02 3.23
C ALA A 20 -13.93 -1.20 2.17
N THR A 21 -15.19 -0.88 2.43
CA THR A 21 -15.97 0.04 1.59
C THR A 21 -15.44 1.48 1.76
N ASP A 22 -15.72 2.36 0.78
CA ASP A 22 -15.14 3.72 0.73
C ASP A 22 -15.58 4.64 1.90
N ASP A 23 -16.60 4.23 2.66
CA ASP A 23 -17.12 4.86 3.88
C ASP A 23 -16.46 4.33 5.17
N ARG A 24 -15.41 3.50 5.09
CA ARG A 24 -14.79 2.88 6.27
C ARG A 24 -13.28 3.10 6.31
N CYS A 25 -12.71 3.02 7.51
CA CYS A 25 -11.27 2.95 7.68
C CYS A 25 -10.72 1.66 7.07
N LEU A 26 -9.71 1.76 6.22
CA LEU A 26 -9.10 0.61 5.54
C LEU A 26 -8.57 -0.47 6.52
N ILE A 27 -7.97 -0.04 7.64
CA ILE A 27 -7.31 -0.95 8.60
C ILE A 27 -8.25 -1.41 9.72
N SER A 28 -8.86 -0.48 10.46
CA SER A 28 -9.71 -0.84 11.61
C SER A 28 -11.13 -1.22 11.20
N ASN A 29 -11.51 -1.00 9.94
CA ASN A 29 -12.83 -1.30 9.38
C ASN A 29 -13.98 -0.65 10.17
N VAL A 30 -13.73 0.53 10.76
CA VAL A 30 -14.75 1.36 11.42
C VAL A 30 -15.39 2.33 10.44
N HIS A 31 -16.66 2.63 10.63
CA HIS A 31 -17.44 3.54 9.77
C HIS A 31 -16.95 5.00 9.86
N GLU A 32 -17.16 5.78 8.79
CA GLU A 32 -16.74 7.19 8.70
C GLU A 32 -17.42 8.13 9.70
N GLY A 33 -18.52 7.69 10.31
CA GLY A 33 -19.17 8.40 11.42
C GLY A 33 -18.33 8.46 12.70
N TYR A 34 -17.21 7.73 12.76
CA TYR A 34 -16.19 7.80 13.80
C TYR A 34 -15.03 8.72 13.36
N ALA A 35 -13.96 8.84 14.17
CA ALA A 35 -12.78 9.65 13.86
C ALA A 35 -11.92 9.05 12.73
N VAL A 36 -12.44 9.09 11.50
CA VAL A 36 -11.82 8.61 10.27
C VAL A 36 -11.51 9.80 9.35
N GLU A 37 -10.32 9.83 8.78
CA GLU A 37 -9.82 10.94 7.98
C GLU A 37 -9.27 10.44 6.64
N TYR A 38 -9.37 11.29 5.62
CA TYR A 38 -8.71 11.06 4.34
C TYR A 38 -7.20 11.26 4.48
N VAL A 39 -6.45 10.33 3.89
CA VAL A 39 -4.99 10.38 3.79
C VAL A 39 -4.56 10.15 2.34
N HIS A 40 -3.46 10.79 1.95
CA HIS A 40 -2.84 10.57 0.65
C HIS A 40 -1.69 9.58 0.82
N ALA A 41 -1.61 8.56 -0.03
CA ALA A 41 -0.48 7.63 -0.03
C ALA A 41 0.82 8.37 -0.43
N LEU A 42 0.84 8.96 -1.63
CA LEU A 42 1.85 9.92 -2.03
C LEU A 42 1.42 11.33 -1.56
N ARG A 43 2.21 11.94 -0.68
CA ARG A 43 1.83 13.22 -0.06
C ARG A 43 1.72 14.35 -1.08
N ARG A 44 0.77 15.26 -0.87
CA ARG A 44 0.65 16.51 -1.64
C ARG A 44 1.89 17.41 -1.54
N SER A 45 2.62 17.32 -0.42
CA SER A 45 3.86 18.06 -0.20
C SER A 45 5.09 17.40 -0.84
N SER A 46 4.91 16.42 -1.73
CA SER A 46 6.02 15.79 -2.44
C SER A 46 6.76 16.82 -3.30
N SER A 47 8.08 16.70 -3.39
CA SER A 47 8.90 17.68 -4.11
C SER A 47 8.63 17.61 -5.61
N ASN A 48 8.71 18.77 -6.28
CA ASN A 48 8.58 18.84 -7.74
C ASN A 48 9.62 17.95 -8.45
N THR A 49 10.81 17.80 -7.86
CA THR A 49 11.86 16.90 -8.37
C THR A 49 11.39 15.46 -8.39
N LEU A 50 10.83 14.97 -7.27
CA LEU A 50 10.30 13.62 -7.19
C LEU A 50 9.15 13.41 -8.18
N LEU A 51 8.18 14.34 -8.23
CA LEU A 51 7.04 14.23 -9.15
C LEU A 51 7.52 14.18 -10.61
N THR A 52 8.51 14.99 -10.98
CA THR A 52 9.11 15.00 -12.33
C THR A 52 9.79 13.65 -12.65
N GLN A 53 10.52 13.06 -11.68
CA GLN A 53 11.14 11.75 -11.85
C GLN A 53 10.10 10.65 -12.04
N LEU A 54 9.04 10.67 -11.24
CA LEU A 54 7.92 9.72 -11.36
C LEU A 54 7.24 9.86 -12.73
N GLU A 55 6.91 11.08 -13.16
CA GLU A 55 6.33 11.34 -14.49
C GLU A 55 7.21 10.80 -15.61
N CYS A 56 8.53 11.04 -15.54
CA CYS A 56 9.49 10.50 -16.49
C CYS A 56 9.48 8.96 -16.49
N ALA A 57 9.55 8.34 -15.30
CA ALA A 57 9.55 6.89 -15.16
C ALA A 57 8.26 6.25 -15.69
N PHE A 58 7.13 6.91 -15.50
CA PHE A 58 5.82 6.45 -15.95
C PHE A 58 5.59 6.73 -17.44
N GLY A 59 6.46 7.52 -18.09
CA GLY A 59 6.27 7.98 -19.46
C GLY A 59 5.08 8.92 -19.62
N MET A 60 4.77 9.69 -18.56
CA MET A 60 3.75 10.73 -18.56
C MET A 60 4.32 12.03 -19.13
N VAL A 61 3.46 13.00 -19.41
CA VAL A 61 3.92 14.36 -19.70
C VAL A 61 4.28 15.05 -18.39
N ARG A 62 5.33 15.87 -18.37
CA ARG A 62 5.72 16.63 -17.19
C ARG A 62 4.57 17.51 -16.69
N GLY A 63 4.35 17.54 -15.38
CA GLY A 63 3.28 18.29 -14.71
C GLY A 63 1.87 17.67 -14.82
N THR A 64 1.75 16.42 -15.26
CA THR A 64 0.45 15.74 -15.43
C THR A 64 0.17 14.66 -14.38
N LEU A 65 1.15 14.30 -13.54
CA LEU A 65 0.90 13.41 -12.41
C LEU A 65 0.06 14.13 -11.36
N ASN A 66 -1.24 13.82 -11.33
CA ASN A 66 -2.13 14.33 -10.32
C ASN A 66 -2.02 13.50 -9.03
N VAL A 67 -1.67 14.16 -7.92
CA VAL A 67 -1.65 13.57 -6.58
C VAL A 67 -2.99 13.75 -5.84
N ASP A 68 -3.81 14.71 -6.25
CA ASP A 68 -5.15 14.96 -5.73
C ASP A 68 -6.18 14.14 -6.51
N THR A 69 -6.04 12.81 -6.45
CA THR A 69 -6.92 11.85 -7.13
C THR A 69 -7.41 10.78 -6.17
N ARG A 70 -8.59 10.21 -6.44
CA ARG A 70 -9.13 9.08 -5.68
C ARG A 70 -8.19 7.89 -5.67
N LEU A 71 -7.43 7.69 -6.75
CA LEU A 71 -6.42 6.63 -6.82
C LEU A 71 -5.27 6.81 -5.80
N ASN A 72 -5.12 7.98 -5.17
CA ASN A 72 -4.08 8.27 -4.18
C ASN A 72 -4.65 8.47 -2.77
N THR A 73 -5.98 8.54 -2.60
CA THR A 73 -6.61 8.89 -1.32
C THR A 73 -7.41 7.74 -0.74
N PHE A 74 -7.37 7.55 0.58
CA PHE A 74 -8.16 6.55 1.27
C PHE A 74 -8.39 6.99 2.72
N LYS A 75 -9.22 6.23 3.46
CA LYS A 75 -9.63 6.57 4.82
C LYS A 75 -8.89 5.76 5.88
N LEU A 76 -8.36 6.44 6.89
CA LEU A 76 -7.77 5.84 8.09
C LEU A 76 -8.32 6.47 9.36
N ALA A 77 -8.40 5.69 10.45
CA ALA A 77 -8.66 6.26 11.77
C ALA A 77 -7.50 7.20 12.17
N SER A 78 -7.77 8.28 12.91
CA SER A 78 -6.77 9.34 13.19
C SER A 78 -5.45 8.83 13.78
N ASN A 79 -5.51 7.83 14.67
CA ASN A 79 -4.30 7.21 15.24
C ASN A 79 -3.48 6.45 14.18
N LEU A 80 -4.14 5.69 13.31
CA LEU A 80 -3.52 4.92 12.23
C LEU A 80 -2.99 5.84 11.12
N ARG A 81 -3.69 6.94 10.84
CA ARG A 81 -3.20 7.99 9.94
C ARG A 81 -1.89 8.57 10.45
N CYS A 82 -1.80 8.89 11.75
CA CYS A 82 -0.57 9.39 12.36
C CYS A 82 0.61 8.41 12.18
N MET A 83 0.36 7.11 12.31
CA MET A 83 1.39 6.06 12.10
C MET A 83 1.80 5.94 10.65
N PHE A 84 0.83 5.96 9.74
CA PHE A 84 1.06 5.94 8.30
C PHE A 84 1.89 7.16 7.87
N GLU A 85 1.49 8.36 8.30
CA GLU A 85 2.24 9.58 8.00
C GLU A 85 3.65 9.53 8.60
N LYS A 86 3.86 9.00 9.81
CA LYS A 86 5.21 8.86 10.38
C LYS A 86 6.08 7.80 9.68
N GLY A 87 5.56 7.03 8.75
CA GLY A 87 6.28 5.93 8.12
C GLY A 87 6.49 4.75 9.08
N TRP A 88 5.54 4.52 10.00
CA TRP A 88 5.56 3.37 10.89
C TRP A 88 4.69 2.22 10.39
N LEU A 89 3.76 2.51 9.49
CA LEU A 89 2.79 1.59 8.93
C LEU A 89 2.75 1.73 7.42
N PHE A 90 2.81 0.62 6.70
CA PHE A 90 2.86 0.62 5.24
C PHE A 90 1.89 -0.40 4.65
N PHE A 91 1.54 -0.19 3.38
CA PHE A 91 0.78 -1.15 2.57
C PHE A 91 1.64 -1.57 1.39
N ILE A 92 1.88 -2.87 1.28
CA ILE A 92 2.64 -3.43 0.16
C ILE A 92 1.69 -4.19 -0.77
N PRO A 93 1.66 -3.85 -2.07
CA PRO A 93 0.85 -4.60 -3.04
C PRO A 93 1.22 -6.08 -3.07
N GLU A 94 0.28 -6.93 -3.48
CA GLU A 94 0.59 -8.33 -3.74
C GLU A 94 1.71 -8.49 -4.77
N LYS A 95 2.51 -9.55 -4.61
CA LYS A 95 3.68 -9.87 -5.46
C LYS A 95 3.35 -9.81 -6.95
N LYS A 96 2.16 -10.26 -7.36
CA LYS A 96 1.69 -10.21 -8.75
C LYS A 96 1.70 -8.79 -9.34
N GLU A 97 1.27 -7.80 -8.56
CA GLU A 97 1.23 -6.40 -9.00
C GLU A 97 2.65 -5.82 -9.07
N LEU A 98 3.50 -6.15 -8.10
CA LEU A 98 4.91 -5.74 -8.09
C LEU A 98 5.67 -6.31 -9.31
N THR A 99 5.44 -7.57 -9.66
CA THR A 99 6.08 -8.21 -10.83
C THR A 99 5.78 -7.48 -12.14
N LYS A 100 4.58 -6.91 -12.31
CA LYS A 100 4.25 -6.13 -13.51
C LYS A 100 5.20 -4.95 -13.70
N TYR A 101 5.48 -4.22 -12.63
CA TYR A 101 6.36 -3.05 -12.67
C TYR A 101 7.84 -3.43 -12.80
N LEU A 102 8.28 -4.50 -12.16
CA LEU A 102 9.66 -5.00 -12.34
C LEU A 102 9.97 -5.41 -13.78
N ASN A 103 8.96 -5.93 -14.48
CA ASN A 103 9.04 -6.31 -15.90
C ASN A 103 8.91 -5.12 -16.85
N GLY A 104 8.98 -3.87 -16.34
CA GLY A 104 8.92 -2.65 -17.15
C GLY A 104 7.50 -2.18 -17.49
N GLY A 105 6.47 -2.76 -16.85
CA GLY A 105 5.11 -2.26 -16.95
C GLY A 105 5.01 -0.80 -16.48
N LYS A 106 4.33 0.03 -17.26
CA LYS A 106 4.02 1.41 -16.89
C LYS A 106 2.67 1.46 -16.18
N PRO A 107 2.48 2.34 -15.19
CA PRO A 107 1.19 2.46 -14.54
C PRO A 107 0.16 3.13 -15.44
N ASP A 108 -1.08 2.64 -15.38
CA ASP A 108 -2.23 3.30 -15.98
C ASP A 108 -2.99 4.03 -14.87
N LEU A 109 -2.79 5.34 -14.78
CA LEU A 109 -3.39 6.19 -13.74
C LEU A 109 -4.70 6.83 -14.19
N LYS A 110 -5.34 6.30 -15.24
CA LYS A 110 -6.65 6.76 -15.69
C LYS A 110 -7.73 6.30 -14.72
N TYR A 111 -8.52 7.26 -14.26
CA TYR A 111 -9.72 6.98 -13.48
C TYR A 111 -10.95 7.11 -14.40
N ASP A 112 -11.63 6.00 -14.66
CA ASP A 112 -12.81 5.97 -15.55
C ASP A 112 -14.15 6.15 -14.81
N GLY A 113 -14.12 6.22 -13.47
CA GLY A 113 -15.30 6.46 -12.63
C GLY A 113 -16.27 5.27 -12.51
N GLU A 114 -16.20 4.29 -13.40
CA GLU A 114 -17.19 3.21 -13.54
C GLU A 114 -16.63 1.83 -13.15
N ASN A 115 -15.33 1.59 -13.34
CA ASN A 115 -14.67 0.34 -12.92
C ASN A 115 -13.67 0.63 -11.79
N GLN A 116 -14.14 0.52 -10.54
CA GLN A 116 -13.25 0.62 -9.39
C GLN A 116 -12.38 -0.64 -9.30
N ILE A 117 -11.23 -0.63 -9.97
CA ILE A 117 -10.21 -1.67 -9.84
C ILE A 117 -9.81 -1.71 -8.36
N SER A 118 -9.98 -2.87 -7.74
CA SER A 118 -9.53 -3.16 -6.38
C SER A 118 -8.16 -3.83 -6.44
N TYR A 119 -7.25 -3.36 -5.60
CA TYR A 119 -5.92 -3.93 -5.43
C TYR A 119 -5.79 -4.52 -4.03
N LYS A 120 -4.98 -5.58 -3.93
CA LYS A 120 -4.73 -6.30 -2.69
C LYS A 120 -3.42 -5.86 -2.06
N TYR A 121 -3.46 -5.67 -0.74
CA TYR A 121 -2.36 -5.17 0.06
C TYR A 121 -2.12 -6.02 1.30
N LYS A 122 -0.84 -6.18 1.64
CA LYS A 122 -0.39 -6.70 2.93
C LYS A 122 0.02 -5.54 3.81
N LEU A 123 -0.35 -5.62 5.09
CA LEU A 123 0.05 -4.65 6.09
C LEU A 123 1.50 -4.92 6.50
N VAL A 124 2.31 -3.86 6.59
CA VAL A 124 3.71 -3.93 7.03
C VAL A 124 3.92 -2.93 8.14
N ALA A 125 4.63 -3.36 9.19
CA ALA A 125 4.89 -2.53 10.35
C ALA A 125 6.39 -2.29 10.55
N SER A 126 6.72 -1.05 10.87
CA SER A 126 8.03 -0.68 11.37
C SER A 126 8.20 -1.14 12.84
N PRO A 127 9.43 -1.38 13.34
CA PRO A 127 9.67 -1.76 14.74
C PRO A 127 9.05 -0.80 15.77
N GLU A 128 8.83 0.46 15.42
CA GLU A 128 8.18 1.49 16.25
C GLU A 128 6.74 1.13 16.65
N LEU A 129 6.11 0.16 15.98
CA LEU A 129 4.77 -0.34 16.32
C LEU A 129 4.77 -1.58 17.22
N PHE A 130 5.91 -2.02 17.76
CA PHE A 130 6.01 -3.25 18.55
C PHE A 130 4.95 -3.36 19.68
N ASP A 131 4.72 -2.27 20.41
CA ASP A 131 3.74 -2.21 21.52
C ASP A 131 2.38 -1.62 21.12
N PHE A 132 2.10 -1.47 19.82
CA PHE A 132 0.87 -0.86 19.34
C PHE A 132 -0.08 -1.89 18.71
N PRO A 133 -1.08 -2.41 19.44
CA PRO A 133 -2.07 -3.32 18.85
C PRO A 133 -3.03 -2.58 17.91
N ILE A 134 -3.48 -3.27 16.87
CA ILE A 134 -4.51 -2.79 15.95
C ILE A 134 -5.83 -3.46 16.29
N LEU A 135 -6.81 -2.66 16.69
CA LEU A 135 -8.19 -3.09 16.85
C LEU A 135 -8.92 -2.95 15.51
N ARG A 136 -9.49 -4.04 15.02
CA ARG A 136 -10.28 -4.10 13.78
C ARG A 136 -11.67 -4.67 14.06
N THR A 137 -12.68 -4.16 13.36
CA THR A 137 -14.06 -4.65 13.47
C THR A 137 -14.47 -5.38 12.21
N ASP A 138 -14.58 -6.70 12.25
CA ASP A 138 -14.99 -7.52 11.11
C ASP A 138 -16.25 -8.30 11.47
N ASN A 139 -17.28 -8.27 10.60
CA ASN A 139 -18.56 -8.94 10.83
C ASN A 139 -19.16 -8.69 12.23
N SER A 140 -19.06 -7.43 12.70
CA SER A 140 -19.49 -6.99 14.04
C SER A 140 -18.70 -7.60 15.21
N GLN A 141 -17.56 -8.24 14.96
CA GLN A 141 -16.64 -8.72 15.99
C GLN A 141 -15.39 -7.86 16.04
N HIS A 142 -14.92 -7.59 17.26
CA HIS A 142 -13.68 -6.87 17.50
C HIS A 142 -12.51 -7.87 17.58
N ILE A 143 -11.53 -7.71 16.69
CA ILE A 143 -10.33 -8.53 16.60
C ILE A 143 -9.12 -7.65 16.89
N ILE A 144 -8.23 -8.14 17.74
CA ILE A 144 -6.97 -7.46 18.07
C ILE A 144 -5.84 -8.17 17.31
N TYR A 145 -5.11 -7.40 16.52
CA TYR A 145 -3.89 -7.84 15.87
C TYR A 145 -2.69 -7.23 16.57
N SER A 146 -1.68 -8.07 16.84
CA SER A 146 -0.44 -7.64 17.47
C SER A 146 0.70 -7.65 16.46
N TYR A 147 1.70 -6.80 16.68
CA TYR A 147 2.92 -6.75 15.90
C TYR A 147 3.59 -8.15 15.79
N PRO A 148 4.18 -8.52 14.63
CA PRO A 148 4.31 -7.75 13.38
C PRO A 148 3.11 -7.93 12.44
N PHE A 149 1.93 -8.25 12.96
CA PHE A 149 0.67 -8.35 12.23
C PHE A 149 0.66 -9.43 11.13
N THR A 150 1.40 -10.54 11.33
CA THR A 150 1.46 -11.67 10.38
C THR A 150 0.11 -12.35 10.13
N SER A 151 -0.83 -12.23 11.07
CA SER A 151 -2.19 -12.76 10.95
C SER A 151 -3.19 -11.73 10.40
N PHE A 152 -2.76 -10.51 10.09
CA PHE A 152 -3.63 -9.45 9.59
C PHE A 152 -4.18 -9.81 8.21
N PRO A 153 -5.49 -9.59 7.96
CA PRO A 153 -6.09 -9.97 6.69
C PRO A 153 -5.51 -9.19 5.52
N VAL A 154 -5.55 -9.79 4.33
CA VAL A 154 -5.27 -9.06 3.09
C VAL A 154 -6.32 -7.96 2.94
N LEU A 155 -5.84 -6.74 2.71
CA LEU A 155 -6.67 -5.56 2.52
C LEU A 155 -6.98 -5.38 1.04
N GLU A 156 -8.22 -5.03 0.74
CA GLU A 156 -8.62 -4.58 -0.58
C GLU A 156 -8.88 -3.08 -0.58
N SER A 157 -8.31 -2.37 -1.56
CA SER A 157 -8.42 -0.92 -1.69
C SER A 157 -8.34 -0.48 -3.14
N HIS A 158 -9.01 0.62 -3.45
CA HIS A 158 -8.97 1.26 -4.77
C HIS A 158 -7.74 2.14 -4.99
N VAL A 159 -6.95 2.39 -3.95
CA VAL A 159 -5.71 3.15 -4.07
C VAL A 159 -4.82 2.42 -5.05
N HIS A 160 -4.19 3.13 -5.98
CA HIS A 160 -3.37 2.51 -7.00
C HIS A 160 -1.99 2.11 -6.40
N PRO A 161 -1.44 0.91 -6.73
CA PRO A 161 -0.19 0.40 -6.17
C PRO A 161 1.00 1.35 -6.23
N VAL A 162 1.12 2.13 -7.32
CA VAL A 162 2.18 3.14 -7.49
C VAL A 162 2.30 4.07 -6.29
N TYR A 163 1.19 4.60 -5.80
CA TYR A 163 1.23 5.57 -4.72
C TYR A 163 1.67 4.93 -3.40
N MET A 164 1.27 3.68 -3.15
CA MET A 164 1.72 2.92 -1.97
C MET A 164 3.20 2.55 -2.06
N ILE A 165 3.68 2.16 -3.24
CA ILE A 165 5.12 1.91 -3.49
C ILE A 165 5.92 3.18 -3.23
N CYS A 166 5.46 4.34 -3.72
CA CYS A 166 6.13 5.61 -3.49
C CYS A 166 6.13 6.01 -2.01
N HIS A 167 5.01 5.82 -1.32
CA HIS A 167 4.91 6.07 0.13
C HIS A 167 5.96 5.26 0.90
N PHE A 168 6.02 3.95 0.66
CA PHE A 168 6.99 3.06 1.29
C PHE A 168 8.43 3.49 0.99
N GLY A 169 8.74 3.75 -0.27
CA GLY A 169 10.07 4.18 -0.70
C GLY A 169 10.53 5.47 -0.01
N GLN A 170 9.69 6.50 0.01
CA GLN A 170 9.98 7.76 0.70
C GLN A 170 10.19 7.58 2.21
N ALA A 171 9.32 6.82 2.85
CA ALA A 171 9.33 6.66 4.30
C ALA A 171 10.49 5.79 4.80
N THR A 172 10.98 4.87 3.96
CA THR A 172 12.07 3.95 4.31
C THR A 172 13.43 4.34 3.75
N GLU A 173 13.57 5.45 3.04
CA GLU A 173 14.80 5.86 2.35
C GLU A 173 16.04 5.83 3.24
N SER A 174 15.90 6.21 4.52
CA SER A 174 16.99 6.23 5.49
C SER A 174 17.21 4.92 6.25
N THR A 175 16.21 4.03 6.31
CA THR A 175 16.20 2.86 7.21
C THR A 175 15.52 1.61 6.63
N PRO A 176 15.75 1.23 5.36
CA PRO A 176 14.99 0.15 4.71
C PRO A 176 15.23 -1.22 5.39
N PHE A 177 16.45 -1.46 5.89
CA PHE A 177 16.80 -2.71 6.56
C PHE A 177 16.04 -2.95 7.87
N ALA A 178 15.65 -1.90 8.60
CA ALA A 178 14.93 -2.05 9.85
C ALA A 178 13.53 -2.64 9.62
N VAL A 179 12.81 -2.12 8.62
CA VAL A 179 11.49 -2.61 8.21
C VAL A 179 11.57 -4.01 7.61
N ILE A 180 12.56 -4.28 6.75
CA ILE A 180 12.76 -5.62 6.16
C ILE A 180 13.03 -6.66 7.25
N ARG A 181 13.93 -6.37 8.20
CA ARG A 181 14.26 -7.29 9.29
C ARG A 181 13.08 -7.56 10.22
N ALA A 182 12.22 -6.56 10.43
CA ALA A 182 10.99 -6.71 11.21
C ALA A 182 9.94 -7.61 10.53
N ASN A 183 9.98 -7.70 9.19
CA ASN A 183 8.96 -8.39 8.40
C ASN A 183 9.60 -9.43 7.46
N PRO A 184 10.33 -10.43 7.98
CA PRO A 184 11.08 -11.39 7.14
C PRO A 184 10.17 -12.24 6.24
N HIS A 185 8.90 -12.41 6.62
CA HIS A 185 7.89 -13.13 5.84
C HIS A 185 7.45 -12.38 4.57
N LEU A 186 7.85 -11.12 4.39
CA LEU A 186 7.57 -10.27 3.23
C LEU A 186 8.84 -9.80 2.53
N LEU A 187 9.97 -10.50 2.76
CA LEU A 187 11.28 -10.11 2.24
C LEU A 187 11.25 -9.84 0.72
N ASP A 188 10.63 -10.74 -0.04
CA ASP A 188 10.51 -10.62 -1.49
C ASP A 188 9.75 -9.34 -1.86
N GLU A 189 8.52 -9.16 -1.37
CA GLU A 189 7.68 -8.03 -1.73
C GLU A 189 8.28 -6.68 -1.30
N LEU A 190 8.94 -6.64 -0.13
CA LEU A 190 9.62 -5.43 0.34
C LEU A 190 10.84 -5.09 -0.54
N THR A 191 11.63 -6.08 -0.90
CA THR A 191 12.79 -5.90 -1.79
C THR A 191 12.33 -5.43 -3.17
N MET A 192 11.30 -6.06 -3.74
CA MET A 192 10.70 -5.68 -5.01
C MET A 192 10.18 -4.24 -4.95
N THR A 193 9.47 -3.86 -3.87
CA THR A 193 8.92 -2.51 -3.70
C THR A 193 10.03 -1.46 -3.65
N ALA A 194 11.09 -1.70 -2.87
CA ALA A 194 12.24 -0.81 -2.78
C ALA A 194 12.93 -0.64 -4.14
N GLU A 195 13.15 -1.74 -4.86
CA GLU A 195 13.78 -1.74 -6.18
C GLU A 195 12.94 -0.97 -7.21
N ILE A 196 11.62 -1.17 -7.23
CA ILE A 196 10.72 -0.42 -8.12
C ILE A 196 10.80 1.08 -7.85
N TYR A 197 10.72 1.47 -6.58
CA TYR A 197 10.82 2.88 -6.19
C TYR A 197 12.17 3.51 -6.58
N GLU A 198 13.27 2.81 -6.33
CA GLU A 198 14.61 3.25 -6.71
C GLU A 198 14.74 3.45 -8.23
N ARG A 199 14.20 2.51 -9.03
CA ARG A 199 14.17 2.64 -10.50
C ARG A 199 13.37 3.86 -10.95
N TRP A 200 12.21 4.11 -10.34
CA TRP A 200 11.36 5.25 -10.70
C TRP A 200 11.96 6.59 -10.32
N THR A 201 12.61 6.66 -9.16
CA THR A 201 13.20 7.92 -8.65
C THR A 201 14.58 8.22 -9.23
N ARG A 202 15.26 7.24 -9.86
CA ARG A 202 16.49 7.47 -10.61
C ARG A 202 16.30 7.75 -12.10
N ALA A 203 15.06 7.74 -12.59
CA ALA A 203 14.78 8.07 -13.98
C ALA A 203 15.29 9.48 -14.30
N LEU A 204 16.23 9.57 -15.24
CA LEU A 204 16.75 10.85 -15.72
C LEU A 204 15.82 11.37 -16.82
N PRO A 205 15.19 12.54 -16.64
CA PRO A 205 14.34 13.11 -17.68
C PRO A 205 15.18 13.46 -18.91
N SER A 206 14.73 13.02 -20.09
CA SER A 206 15.38 13.39 -21.35
C SER A 206 15.26 14.89 -21.60
N PRO A 207 16.18 15.49 -22.40
CA PRO A 207 16.05 16.90 -22.79
C PRO A 207 14.70 17.23 -23.42
N GLU A 208 14.15 16.31 -24.23
CA GLU A 208 12.82 16.43 -24.85
C GLU A 208 11.70 16.45 -23.81
N PHE A 209 11.76 15.57 -22.81
CA PHE A 209 10.80 15.54 -21.70
C PHE A 209 10.80 16.86 -20.92
N LEU A 210 11.99 17.46 -20.71
CA LEU A 210 12.12 18.75 -20.03
C LEU A 210 11.67 19.93 -20.91
N ALA A 211 11.82 19.83 -22.24
CA ALA A 211 11.51 20.88 -23.20
C ALA A 211 10.01 21.08 -23.46
N ASN A 212 9.17 20.08 -23.15
CA ASN A 212 7.71 20.12 -23.34
C ASN A 212 6.97 21.21 -22.53
N PHE A 213 7.68 22.11 -21.84
CA PHE A 213 7.13 23.23 -21.08
C PHE A 213 8.09 24.44 -21.02
N ALA A 214 8.85 24.71 -22.10
CA ALA A 214 9.39 26.06 -22.25
C ALA A 214 8.20 27.04 -22.45
N PRO A 215 8.08 28.12 -21.65
CA PRO A 215 6.99 29.09 -21.77
C PRO A 215 6.97 29.78 -23.13
#